data_AF-A0A183UU85-F1
#
_entry.id   AF-A0A183UU85-F1
#
_cell.length_a   1.000
_cell.length_b   1.000
_cell.length_c   1.000
_cell.angle_alpha   90.00
_cell.angle_beta   90.00
_cell.angle_gamma   90.00
#
_symmetry.space_group_name_H-M   'P 1'
#
loop_
_entity.id
_entity.type
_entity.pdbx_description
1 polymer ?
#
loop_
_entity_poly.entity_id
_entity_poly.type
_entity_poly.pdbx_seq_one_letter_code
_entity_poly.pdbx_strand_id
1 'polypeptide(L)'
;LREENRIEQLRKQYENCTRVNGNLEITHFHKEHLSDYDPEQLFSFLDHIQQITGYLLICSNEFDRITLQNLEIVWGDVLHDDVAAVHIIKNPELKYINMPKLRSVERGEIVLSDNNYLCNWNETVLYSEIADESRIRIDGDNFRKCHKPQKCAKICDGYCWGPGRDNCQTIYRSICPKSCDSGMCFRRGNETGCCDPSCAAGCYGEGKNECIACAKVEQDSQCVDQCNGLTSYDRIKMMTVSHPNPRYTYDRSCVERCPGTQLYEGYWHDAERNTRLCEKCANGVCPKICLLHEPVDAENIKALQNCTVIDGYLKLLRHTFEPHKKFDLSAYPIRSTDIPALQQEMLESLSKVKVVTEYVDIQAGEYTPPSLSFLRNLEVIEGRKLSHKCALLVSNNHNMHELALRSLKKISNGRVYIGSNKKLCYLSTMQAYWSEIVNMEVGDGGQKAKLIKKGIQSFAKICWKGYKGIRGELVTVAKWECKLGYNCDAMCNQSAGCWGKGPTMCVRCERFDMGDQCAMHCPTIGYYETDERKCKKCDPECIRCTGGTALDCKECKHVALQQGDRMECLEKCPTTHYTAGNICLLCTNGTVNNACGRSLRTAPGIQKS
;
A
#
# COMPACT_ATOMS: atom_id res chain seq x y z
N LEU A 1 -7.97 -27.28 8.59
CA LEU A 1 -8.65 -26.00 8.88
C LEU A 1 -10.04 -26.12 8.27
N ARG A 2 -11.10 -26.23 9.07
CA ARG A 2 -12.47 -26.35 8.55
C ARG A 2 -12.91 -25.01 7.96
N GLU A 3 -13.24 -25.01 6.67
CA GLU A 3 -13.73 -23.88 5.86
C GLU A 3 -15.15 -23.44 6.25
N GLU A 4 -15.45 -23.30 7.54
CA GLU A 4 -16.83 -23.19 8.02
C GLU A 4 -17.55 -21.86 7.69
N ASN A 5 -17.03 -20.97 6.83
CA ASN A 5 -17.88 -19.91 6.25
C ASN A 5 -17.31 -19.15 5.01
N ARG A 6 -17.08 -19.82 3.88
CA ARG A 6 -16.63 -19.16 2.62
C ARG A 6 -17.64 -18.12 2.09
N ILE A 7 -18.94 -18.40 2.19
CA ILE A 7 -20.00 -17.42 1.86
C ILE A 7 -19.89 -16.16 2.71
N GLU A 8 -19.66 -16.29 4.01
CA GLU A 8 -19.57 -15.12 4.89
C GLU A 8 -18.31 -14.28 4.63
N GLN A 9 -17.23 -14.90 4.13
CA GLN A 9 -16.06 -14.15 3.66
C GLN A 9 -16.39 -13.31 2.41
N LEU A 10 -17.05 -13.91 1.42
CA LEU A 10 -17.53 -13.18 0.24
C LEU A 10 -18.52 -12.09 0.62
N ARG A 11 -19.45 -12.37 1.54
CA ARG A 11 -20.42 -11.38 2.03
C ARG A 11 -19.68 -10.21 2.68
N LYS A 12 -18.75 -10.45 3.60
CA LYS A 12 -17.94 -9.39 4.22
C LYS A 12 -17.14 -8.56 3.22
N GLN A 13 -16.76 -9.14 2.10
CA GLN A 13 -15.97 -8.48 1.07
C GLN A 13 -16.82 -7.67 0.09
N TYR A 14 -18.01 -8.16 -0.27
CA TYR A 14 -18.79 -7.64 -1.39
C TYR A 14 -20.20 -7.14 -1.03
N GLU A 15 -20.65 -7.29 0.22
CA GLU A 15 -21.95 -6.77 0.64
C GLU A 15 -22.01 -5.24 0.47
N ASN A 16 -23.04 -4.78 -0.23
CA ASN A 16 -23.24 -3.38 -0.65
C ASN A 16 -22.13 -2.81 -1.56
N CYS A 17 -21.28 -3.67 -2.15
CA CYS A 17 -20.26 -3.24 -3.09
C CYS A 17 -20.89 -3.02 -4.47
N THR A 18 -20.71 -1.82 -5.04
CA THR A 18 -21.13 -1.51 -6.41
C THR A 18 -19.99 -1.59 -7.42
N ARG A 19 -18.75 -1.40 -6.97
CA ARG A 19 -17.56 -1.43 -7.83
C ARG A 19 -16.45 -2.22 -7.15
N VAL A 20 -16.08 -3.33 -7.77
CA VAL A 20 -14.99 -4.18 -7.33
C VAL A 20 -13.68 -3.64 -7.92
N ASN A 21 -12.89 -2.97 -7.07
CA ASN A 21 -11.52 -2.56 -7.38
C ASN A 21 -10.57 -3.76 -7.21
N GLY A 22 -10.58 -4.66 -8.19
CA GLY A 22 -9.86 -5.93 -8.16
C GLY A 22 -10.64 -7.01 -8.90
N ASN A 23 -10.53 -8.24 -8.42
CA ASN A 23 -11.14 -9.41 -9.05
C ASN A 23 -12.38 -9.86 -8.27
N LEU A 24 -13.37 -10.43 -8.97
CA LEU A 24 -14.47 -11.16 -8.35
C LEU A 24 -14.28 -12.66 -8.59
N GLU A 25 -14.01 -13.40 -7.52
CA GLU A 25 -13.73 -14.84 -7.57
C GLU A 25 -14.81 -15.62 -6.81
N ILE A 26 -15.56 -16.44 -7.55
CA ILE A 26 -16.62 -17.31 -7.03
C ILE A 26 -16.17 -18.73 -7.29
N THR A 27 -15.51 -19.33 -6.30
CA THR A 27 -14.85 -20.62 -6.49
C THR A 27 -15.12 -21.61 -5.36
N HIS A 28 -15.11 -22.90 -5.65
CA HIS A 28 -15.16 -24.01 -4.69
C HIS A 28 -16.38 -24.04 -3.74
N PHE A 29 -17.57 -23.74 -4.25
CA PHE A 29 -18.83 -23.95 -3.51
C PHE A 29 -19.39 -25.37 -3.73
N HIS A 30 -19.13 -26.26 -2.77
CA HIS A 30 -19.63 -27.63 -2.77
C HIS A 30 -21.04 -27.76 -2.16
N LYS A 31 -21.77 -28.84 -2.49
CA LYS A 31 -23.14 -29.10 -2.00
C LYS A 31 -23.28 -29.03 -0.48
N GLU A 32 -22.25 -29.44 0.27
CA GLU A 32 -22.21 -29.40 1.74
C GLU A 32 -22.30 -27.97 2.30
N HIS A 33 -21.86 -26.96 1.53
CA HIS A 33 -21.92 -25.55 1.91
C HIS A 33 -23.28 -24.89 1.57
N LEU A 34 -24.15 -25.59 0.83
CA LEU A 34 -25.34 -25.03 0.19
C LEU A 34 -26.66 -25.58 0.77
N SER A 35 -26.58 -26.55 1.68
CA SER A 35 -27.66 -27.51 1.99
C SER A 35 -29.00 -26.94 2.49
N ASP A 36 -29.09 -25.65 2.86
CA ASP A 36 -30.31 -25.03 3.38
C ASP A 36 -30.74 -23.74 2.63
N TYR A 37 -30.02 -23.32 1.58
CA TYR A 37 -30.27 -22.03 0.92
C TYR A 37 -30.47 -22.17 -0.58
N ASP A 38 -31.44 -21.42 -1.10
CA ASP A 38 -31.59 -21.16 -2.53
C ASP A 38 -30.36 -20.39 -3.04
N PRO A 39 -29.63 -20.90 -4.06
CA PRO A 39 -28.42 -20.26 -4.59
C PRO A 39 -28.60 -18.78 -4.97
N GLU A 40 -29.76 -18.39 -5.52
CA GLU A 40 -30.01 -16.98 -5.87
C GLU A 40 -30.10 -16.10 -4.62
N GLN A 41 -30.79 -16.56 -3.58
CA GLN A 41 -30.83 -15.84 -2.30
C GLN A 41 -29.46 -15.81 -1.63
N LEU A 42 -28.70 -16.90 -1.75
CA LEU A 42 -27.38 -17.02 -1.16
C LEU A 42 -26.40 -15.98 -1.71
N PHE A 43 -26.42 -15.75 -3.03
CA PHE A 43 -25.51 -14.83 -3.71
C PHE A 43 -26.09 -13.42 -3.96
N SER A 44 -27.32 -13.15 -3.54
CA SER A 44 -28.01 -11.85 -3.71
C SER A 44 -27.21 -10.62 -3.25
N PHE A 45 -26.29 -10.79 -2.30
CA PHE A 45 -25.40 -9.69 -1.87
C PHE A 45 -24.50 -9.17 -3.02
N LEU A 46 -24.23 -9.99 -4.04
CA LEU A 46 -23.47 -9.63 -5.24
C LEU A 46 -24.30 -8.81 -6.25
N ASP A 47 -25.63 -8.76 -6.10
CA ASP A 47 -26.49 -8.06 -7.06
C ASP A 47 -26.22 -6.56 -7.13
N HIS A 48 -25.58 -5.97 -6.12
CA HIS A 48 -25.21 -4.56 -6.13
C HIS A 48 -24.04 -4.25 -7.08
N ILE A 49 -23.24 -5.26 -7.43
CA ILE A 49 -22.01 -5.07 -8.21
C ILE A 49 -22.38 -4.68 -9.64
N GLN A 50 -21.86 -3.53 -10.07
CA GLN A 50 -22.02 -2.96 -11.40
C GLN A 50 -20.75 -3.04 -12.24
N GLN A 51 -19.58 -2.96 -11.60
CA GLN A 51 -18.30 -2.90 -12.30
C GLN A 51 -17.24 -3.76 -11.62
N ILE A 52 -16.41 -4.44 -12.41
CA ILE A 52 -15.23 -5.20 -11.98
C ILE A 52 -14.01 -4.66 -12.74
N THR A 53 -12.98 -4.16 -12.04
CA THR A 53 -11.80 -3.60 -12.69
C THR A 53 -10.80 -4.67 -13.16
N GLY A 54 -10.63 -5.74 -12.40
CA GLY A 54 -9.83 -6.90 -12.78
C GLY A 54 -10.62 -7.91 -13.61
N TYR A 55 -10.63 -9.17 -13.16
CA TYR A 55 -11.34 -10.27 -13.83
C TYR A 55 -12.49 -10.85 -12.99
N LEU A 56 -13.39 -11.57 -13.66
CA LEU A 56 -14.42 -12.43 -13.08
C LEU A 56 -14.03 -13.90 -13.24
N LEU A 57 -13.90 -14.62 -12.14
CA LEU A 57 -13.62 -16.06 -12.11
C LEU A 57 -14.78 -16.82 -11.48
N ILE A 58 -15.34 -17.79 -12.21
CA ILE A 58 -16.34 -18.74 -11.71
C ILE A 58 -15.77 -20.15 -11.90
N CYS A 59 -15.24 -20.74 -10.82
CA CYS A 59 -14.46 -21.97 -10.92
C CYS A 59 -14.86 -23.05 -9.90
N SER A 60 -15.05 -24.28 -10.35
CA SER A 60 -15.22 -25.46 -9.47
C SER A 60 -16.40 -25.34 -8.48
N ASN A 61 -17.57 -24.89 -8.96
CA ASN A 61 -18.78 -24.74 -8.15
C ASN A 61 -19.85 -25.81 -8.44
N GLU A 62 -20.60 -26.21 -7.41
CA GLU A 62 -21.62 -27.27 -7.46
C GLU A 62 -23.07 -26.75 -7.32
N PHE A 63 -23.30 -25.43 -7.36
CA PHE A 63 -24.63 -24.84 -7.49
C PHE A 63 -25.09 -24.80 -8.96
N ASP A 64 -26.40 -24.73 -9.19
CA ASP A 64 -26.98 -24.83 -10.54
C ASP A 64 -27.14 -23.47 -11.26
N ARG A 65 -27.14 -22.36 -10.53
CA ARG A 65 -27.33 -21.02 -11.10
C ARG A 65 -26.64 -19.93 -10.29
N ILE A 66 -26.24 -18.88 -10.99
CA ILE A 66 -25.86 -17.60 -10.40
C ILE A 66 -26.29 -16.45 -11.32
N THR A 67 -26.77 -15.37 -10.72
CA THR A 67 -27.17 -14.16 -11.43
C THR A 67 -26.35 -13.00 -10.86
N LEU A 68 -25.68 -12.24 -11.72
CA LEU A 68 -25.02 -10.98 -11.36
C LEU A 68 -25.89 -9.85 -11.91
N GLN A 69 -26.95 -9.51 -11.16
CA GLN A 69 -28.11 -8.78 -11.69
C GLN A 69 -27.76 -7.41 -12.29
N ASN A 70 -26.81 -6.70 -11.67
CA ASN A 70 -26.46 -5.34 -12.08
C ASN A 70 -25.07 -5.20 -12.70
N LEU A 71 -24.34 -6.29 -12.96
CA LEU A 71 -23.01 -6.20 -13.56
C LEU A 71 -23.11 -5.67 -15.00
N GLU A 72 -22.47 -4.53 -15.28
CA GLU A 72 -22.53 -3.84 -16.57
C GLU A 72 -21.23 -3.94 -17.37
N ILE A 73 -20.09 -3.97 -16.67
CA ILE A 73 -18.75 -3.93 -17.30
C ILE A 73 -17.71 -4.74 -16.51
N VAL A 74 -16.87 -5.46 -17.26
CA VAL A 74 -15.62 -6.06 -16.78
C VAL A 74 -14.46 -5.44 -17.56
N TRP A 75 -13.56 -4.76 -16.85
CA TRP A 75 -12.49 -3.99 -17.50
C TRP A 75 -11.32 -4.85 -17.96
N GLY A 76 -10.93 -5.88 -17.20
CA GLY A 76 -9.76 -6.71 -17.52
C GLY A 76 -8.44 -5.97 -17.37
N ASP A 77 -8.32 -5.07 -16.38
CA ASP A 77 -7.05 -4.41 -16.04
C ASP A 77 -6.03 -5.42 -15.45
N VAL A 78 -6.53 -6.50 -14.86
CA VAL A 78 -5.80 -7.71 -14.47
C VAL A 78 -6.53 -8.90 -15.09
N LEU A 79 -5.78 -9.87 -15.61
CA LEU A 79 -6.31 -11.06 -16.29
C LEU A 79 -6.01 -12.33 -15.49
N HIS A 80 -6.95 -13.26 -15.47
CA HIS A 80 -6.73 -14.60 -14.91
C HIS A 80 -5.86 -15.41 -15.89
N ASP A 81 -4.80 -16.04 -15.38
CA ASP A 81 -3.76 -16.73 -16.17
C ASP A 81 -3.19 -15.86 -17.30
N ASP A 82 -3.12 -14.53 -17.10
CA ASP A 82 -2.66 -13.54 -18.09
C ASP A 82 -3.48 -13.49 -19.40
N VAL A 83 -4.66 -14.14 -19.44
CA VAL A 83 -5.48 -14.27 -20.66
C VAL A 83 -6.93 -13.82 -20.43
N ALA A 84 -7.60 -14.34 -19.41
CA ALA A 84 -9.05 -14.25 -19.29
C ALA A 84 -9.49 -13.06 -18.42
N ALA A 85 -10.40 -12.23 -18.92
CA ALA A 85 -11.13 -11.25 -18.11
C ALA A 85 -12.42 -11.83 -17.54
N VAL A 86 -13.03 -12.78 -18.23
CA VAL A 86 -14.12 -13.61 -17.71
C VAL A 86 -13.73 -15.06 -17.90
N HIS A 87 -13.53 -15.80 -16.81
CA HIS A 87 -13.12 -17.19 -16.84
C HIS A 87 -14.12 -18.06 -16.11
N ILE A 88 -14.79 -18.95 -16.84
CA ILE A 88 -15.78 -19.88 -16.29
C ILE A 88 -15.23 -21.28 -16.54
N ILE A 89 -14.82 -21.98 -15.48
CA ILE A 89 -14.05 -23.22 -15.62
C ILE A 89 -14.48 -24.31 -14.62
N LYS A 90 -14.65 -25.54 -15.12
CA LYS A 90 -14.86 -26.76 -14.32
C LYS A 90 -16.03 -26.68 -13.34
N ASN A 91 -17.17 -26.11 -13.74
CA ASN A 91 -18.37 -26.09 -12.89
C ASN A 91 -19.27 -27.29 -13.21
N PRO A 92 -19.26 -28.38 -12.40
CA PRO A 92 -19.91 -29.65 -12.74
C PRO A 92 -21.43 -29.66 -12.71
N GLU A 93 -22.10 -28.67 -12.11
CA GLU A 93 -23.57 -28.64 -11.95
C GLU A 93 -24.19 -27.33 -12.46
N LEU A 94 -23.35 -26.34 -12.80
CA LEU A 94 -23.76 -24.98 -13.13
C LEU A 94 -24.43 -24.94 -14.51
N LYS A 95 -25.70 -24.52 -14.53
CA LYS A 95 -26.55 -24.47 -15.73
C LYS A 95 -26.70 -23.06 -16.26
N TYR A 96 -26.92 -22.08 -15.38
CA TYR A 96 -27.20 -20.70 -15.76
C TYR A 96 -26.25 -19.74 -15.08
N ILE A 97 -25.61 -18.90 -15.89
CA ILE A 97 -24.81 -17.77 -15.42
C ILE A 97 -25.42 -16.55 -16.11
N ASN A 98 -26.22 -15.81 -15.35
CA ASN A 98 -27.02 -14.70 -15.88
C ASN A 98 -26.34 -13.37 -15.61
N MET A 99 -26.17 -12.57 -16.66
CA MET A 99 -25.60 -11.22 -16.58
C MET A 99 -26.42 -10.23 -17.42
N PRO A 100 -27.71 -10.03 -17.10
CA PRO A 100 -28.67 -9.35 -17.98
C PRO A 100 -28.26 -7.92 -18.37
N LYS A 101 -27.52 -7.23 -17.50
CA LYS A 101 -27.03 -5.87 -17.75
C LYS A 101 -25.61 -5.78 -18.29
N LEU A 102 -24.90 -6.90 -18.48
CA LEU A 102 -23.54 -6.88 -18.98
C LEU A 102 -23.53 -6.37 -20.42
N ARG A 103 -22.81 -5.27 -20.65
CA ARG A 103 -22.69 -4.61 -21.94
C ARG A 103 -21.27 -4.62 -22.49
N SER A 104 -20.24 -4.83 -21.67
CA SER A 104 -18.87 -4.86 -22.18
C SER A 104 -17.90 -5.69 -21.36
N VAL A 105 -17.02 -6.41 -22.05
CA VAL A 105 -15.75 -6.94 -21.55
C VAL A 105 -14.63 -6.24 -22.33
N GLU A 106 -14.02 -5.23 -21.71
CA GLU A 106 -13.16 -4.26 -22.41
C GLU A 106 -11.82 -4.86 -22.85
N ARG A 107 -11.17 -5.65 -21.99
CA ARG A 107 -9.87 -6.29 -22.26
C ARG A 107 -9.92 -7.77 -21.90
N GLY A 108 -8.93 -8.53 -22.38
CA GLY A 108 -8.83 -9.97 -22.14
C GLY A 108 -9.87 -10.80 -22.88
N GLU A 109 -9.75 -12.11 -22.75
CA GLU A 109 -10.64 -13.10 -23.36
C GLU A 109 -11.81 -13.47 -22.43
N ILE A 110 -12.91 -13.93 -23.03
CA ILE A 110 -13.97 -14.67 -22.34
C ILE A 110 -13.68 -16.16 -22.57
N VAL A 111 -13.34 -16.88 -21.50
CA VAL A 111 -12.90 -18.27 -21.57
C VAL A 111 -13.90 -19.19 -20.87
N LEU A 112 -14.41 -20.17 -21.60
CA LEU A 112 -15.28 -21.24 -21.10
C LEU A 112 -14.54 -22.58 -21.19
N SER A 113 -14.32 -23.26 -20.06
CA SER A 113 -13.69 -24.58 -20.06
C SER A 113 -14.41 -25.60 -19.17
N ASP A 114 -14.75 -26.76 -19.72
CA ASP A 114 -15.26 -27.93 -18.95
C ASP A 114 -16.52 -27.68 -18.11
N ASN A 115 -17.47 -26.87 -18.60
CA ASN A 115 -18.72 -26.54 -17.90
C ASN A 115 -19.95 -27.35 -18.34
N ASN A 116 -19.80 -28.63 -18.71
CA ASN A 116 -20.80 -29.59 -19.20
C ASN A 116 -22.33 -29.26 -19.18
N TYR A 117 -22.88 -28.68 -18.11
CA TYR A 117 -24.30 -28.36 -17.96
C TYR A 117 -24.68 -26.93 -18.36
N LEU A 118 -23.72 -26.08 -18.72
CA LEU A 118 -23.96 -24.69 -19.07
C LEU A 118 -24.93 -24.62 -20.25
N CYS A 119 -25.95 -23.77 -20.12
CA CYS A 119 -26.97 -23.53 -21.14
C CYS A 119 -26.92 -22.08 -21.61
N ASN A 120 -27.56 -21.80 -22.76
CA ASN A 120 -27.77 -20.46 -23.35
C ASN A 120 -26.51 -19.75 -23.89
N TRP A 121 -25.35 -19.92 -23.28
CA TRP A 121 -24.09 -19.27 -23.70
C TRP A 121 -23.65 -19.60 -25.12
N ASN A 122 -24.01 -20.76 -25.68
CA ASN A 122 -23.66 -21.15 -27.06
C ASN A 122 -24.75 -20.84 -28.10
N GLU A 123 -25.97 -20.49 -27.66
CA GLU A 123 -27.13 -20.41 -28.56
C GLU A 123 -27.85 -19.05 -28.53
N THR A 124 -27.97 -18.44 -27.36
CA THR A 124 -28.83 -17.26 -27.15
C THR A 124 -28.08 -16.03 -26.65
N VAL A 125 -26.82 -16.16 -26.25
CA VAL A 125 -25.96 -15.02 -25.90
C VAL A 125 -25.25 -14.53 -27.17
N LEU A 126 -25.45 -13.26 -27.51
CA LEU A 126 -24.80 -12.60 -28.64
C LEU A 126 -23.48 -11.97 -28.19
N TYR A 127 -22.35 -12.62 -28.50
CA TYR A 127 -21.03 -12.19 -28.02
C TYR A 127 -20.59 -10.83 -28.56
N SER A 128 -20.94 -10.48 -29.80
CA SER A 128 -20.60 -9.19 -30.42
C SER A 128 -21.15 -7.96 -29.66
N GLU A 129 -22.17 -8.14 -28.82
CA GLU A 129 -22.67 -7.10 -27.93
C GLU A 129 -21.74 -6.82 -26.74
N ILE A 130 -20.99 -7.83 -26.28
CA ILE A 130 -20.17 -7.74 -25.06
C ILE A 130 -18.67 -7.65 -25.36
N ALA A 131 -18.17 -8.38 -26.37
CA ALA A 131 -16.76 -8.43 -26.72
C ALA A 131 -16.57 -8.67 -28.22
N ASP A 132 -15.34 -8.54 -28.69
CA ASP A 132 -15.00 -8.99 -30.04
C ASP A 132 -15.05 -10.54 -30.06
N GLU A 133 -15.67 -11.13 -31.09
CA GLU A 133 -15.83 -12.58 -31.19
C GLU A 133 -14.48 -13.32 -31.27
N SER A 134 -13.42 -12.66 -31.73
CA SER A 134 -12.05 -13.20 -31.71
C SER A 134 -11.48 -13.40 -30.30
N ARG A 135 -12.09 -12.77 -29.29
CA ARG A 135 -11.71 -12.89 -27.87
C ARG A 135 -12.56 -13.91 -27.10
N ILE A 136 -13.36 -14.71 -27.80
CA ILE A 136 -14.17 -15.77 -27.19
C ILE A 136 -13.47 -17.11 -27.37
N ARG A 137 -13.12 -17.74 -26.25
CA ARG A 137 -12.43 -19.03 -26.23
C ARG A 137 -13.27 -20.08 -25.53
N ILE A 138 -13.54 -21.17 -26.23
CA ILE A 138 -14.35 -22.29 -25.73
C ILE A 138 -13.50 -23.55 -25.82
N ASP A 139 -13.03 -24.02 -24.67
CA ASP A 139 -12.17 -25.20 -24.53
C ASP A 139 -12.95 -26.35 -23.86
N GLY A 140 -12.73 -27.60 -24.28
CA GLY A 140 -13.36 -28.77 -23.66
C GLY A 140 -14.90 -28.85 -23.77
N ASP A 141 -15.52 -29.70 -22.95
CA ASP A 141 -16.97 -29.94 -22.97
C ASP A 141 -17.72 -28.93 -22.07
N ASN A 142 -18.36 -27.92 -22.67
CA ASN A 142 -19.14 -26.91 -21.94
C ASN A 142 -20.66 -27.12 -21.98
N PHE A 143 -21.21 -27.68 -23.05
CA PHE A 143 -22.68 -27.66 -23.29
C PHE A 143 -23.28 -29.07 -23.38
N ARG A 144 -22.45 -30.11 -23.26
CA ARG A 144 -22.79 -31.51 -23.58
C ARG A 144 -24.05 -32.02 -22.89
N LYS A 145 -24.28 -31.62 -21.63
CA LYS A 145 -25.40 -32.08 -20.80
C LYS A 145 -26.57 -31.09 -20.76
N CYS A 146 -26.51 -29.98 -21.50
CA CYS A 146 -27.66 -29.09 -21.70
C CYS A 146 -28.62 -29.71 -22.72
N HIS A 147 -29.47 -30.66 -22.30
CA HIS A 147 -30.29 -31.44 -23.23
C HIS A 147 -31.53 -30.71 -23.77
N LYS A 148 -31.94 -29.59 -23.16
CA LYS A 148 -32.97 -28.65 -23.66
C LYS A 148 -32.74 -27.27 -23.00
N PRO A 149 -32.00 -26.33 -23.63
CA PRO A 149 -31.93 -24.98 -23.10
C PRO A 149 -33.35 -24.42 -23.01
N GLN A 150 -33.69 -23.84 -21.86
CA GLN A 150 -34.99 -23.20 -21.74
C GLN A 150 -35.03 -22.00 -22.70
N LYS A 151 -36.10 -21.93 -23.50
CA LYS A 151 -36.28 -20.84 -24.46
C LYS A 151 -36.31 -19.51 -23.71
N CYS A 152 -35.67 -18.50 -24.30
CA CYS A 152 -35.80 -17.14 -23.84
C CYS A 152 -37.27 -16.74 -23.73
N ALA A 153 -37.58 -15.86 -22.77
CA ALA A 153 -38.91 -15.25 -22.74
C ALA A 153 -39.17 -14.52 -24.07
N LYS A 154 -40.42 -14.53 -24.53
CA LYS A 154 -40.80 -13.92 -25.83
C LYS A 154 -40.37 -12.46 -25.97
N ILE A 155 -40.28 -11.73 -24.85
CA ILE A 155 -39.87 -10.32 -24.80
C ILE A 155 -38.37 -10.10 -25.09
N CYS A 156 -37.55 -11.14 -24.97
CA CYS A 156 -36.11 -11.03 -25.19
C CYS A 156 -35.71 -11.10 -26.67
N ASP A 157 -36.68 -11.26 -27.59
CA ASP A 157 -36.46 -11.39 -29.04
C ASP A 157 -35.38 -12.43 -29.42
N GLY A 158 -35.26 -13.49 -28.61
CA GLY A 158 -34.33 -14.60 -28.83
C GLY A 158 -32.98 -14.48 -28.13
N TYR A 159 -32.65 -13.35 -27.51
CA TYR A 159 -31.35 -13.13 -26.85
C TYR A 159 -31.47 -13.09 -25.32
N CYS A 160 -30.91 -14.08 -24.64
CA CYS A 160 -30.97 -14.17 -23.19
C CYS A 160 -29.82 -14.99 -22.61
N TRP A 161 -29.53 -14.75 -21.33
CA TRP A 161 -28.55 -15.53 -20.56
C TRP A 161 -29.14 -16.81 -19.96
N GLY A 162 -30.46 -16.87 -19.82
CA GLY A 162 -31.19 -17.96 -19.20
C GLY A 162 -32.71 -17.75 -19.27
N PRO A 163 -33.51 -18.64 -18.64
CA PRO A 163 -34.95 -18.54 -18.64
C PRO A 163 -35.45 -17.35 -17.81
N GLY A 164 -36.63 -16.83 -18.15
CA GLY A 164 -37.27 -15.72 -17.42
C GLY A 164 -37.23 -14.41 -18.19
N ARG A 165 -38.06 -13.45 -17.76
CA ARG A 165 -38.17 -12.14 -18.41
C ARG A 165 -37.04 -11.19 -18.01
N ASP A 166 -36.43 -11.41 -16.84
CA ASP A 166 -35.39 -10.55 -16.29
C ASP A 166 -33.98 -10.95 -16.76
N ASN A 167 -33.87 -12.03 -17.54
CA ASN A 167 -32.60 -12.59 -18.04
C ASN A 167 -32.36 -12.30 -19.54
N CYS A 168 -33.12 -11.38 -20.13
CA CYS A 168 -32.87 -10.92 -21.49
C CYS A 168 -31.49 -10.25 -21.58
N GLN A 169 -30.79 -10.47 -22.69
CA GLN A 169 -29.53 -9.77 -22.96
C GLN A 169 -29.83 -8.34 -23.42
N THR A 170 -29.05 -7.37 -22.94
CA THR A 170 -29.16 -5.99 -23.41
C THR A 170 -28.47 -5.84 -24.77
N ILE A 171 -29.25 -5.55 -25.81
CA ILE A 171 -28.76 -5.30 -27.18
C ILE A 171 -28.61 -3.80 -27.40
N TYR A 172 -27.40 -3.32 -27.69
CA TYR A 172 -27.10 -1.89 -27.83
C TYR A 172 -26.03 -1.56 -28.88
N ARG A 173 -25.08 -2.44 -29.21
CA ARG A 173 -24.05 -2.19 -30.23
C ARG A 173 -24.59 -2.39 -31.64
N SER A 174 -25.27 -3.51 -31.89
CA SER A 174 -25.79 -3.85 -33.23
C SER A 174 -26.87 -2.90 -33.73
N ILE A 175 -27.59 -2.23 -32.81
CA ILE A 175 -28.61 -1.22 -33.15
C ILE A 175 -28.04 0.19 -33.31
N CYS A 176 -26.73 0.36 -33.13
CA CYS A 176 -26.06 1.65 -33.14
C CYS A 176 -25.89 2.19 -34.58
N PRO A 177 -26.32 3.42 -34.87
CA PRO A 177 -26.05 4.07 -36.13
C PRO A 177 -24.54 4.20 -36.39
N LYS A 178 -24.11 3.97 -37.63
CA LYS A 178 -22.70 4.15 -38.04
C LYS A 178 -22.19 5.60 -37.88
N SER A 179 -23.08 6.57 -37.71
CA SER A 179 -22.77 7.97 -37.45
C SER A 179 -22.38 8.24 -35.99
N CYS A 180 -22.56 7.29 -35.08
CA CYS A 180 -22.13 7.46 -33.70
C CYS A 180 -20.62 7.22 -33.60
N ASP A 181 -19.84 8.29 -33.43
CA ASP A 181 -18.37 8.22 -33.33
C ASP A 181 -17.88 7.32 -32.18
N SER A 182 -18.66 7.21 -31.10
CA SER A 182 -18.36 6.33 -29.97
C SER A 182 -18.57 4.85 -30.27
N GLY A 183 -19.26 4.51 -31.36
CA GLY A 183 -19.71 3.14 -31.66
C GLY A 183 -20.75 2.59 -30.67
N MET A 184 -21.24 3.43 -29.74
CA MET A 184 -22.17 3.05 -28.68
C MET A 184 -23.42 3.92 -28.72
N CYS A 185 -24.56 3.32 -28.40
CA CYS A 185 -25.83 4.04 -28.37
C CYS A 185 -26.73 3.56 -27.23
N PHE A 186 -27.79 4.31 -27.02
CA PHE A 186 -28.88 3.97 -26.11
C PHE A 186 -30.22 4.08 -26.83
N ARG A 187 -31.23 3.38 -26.31
CA ARG A 187 -32.57 3.36 -26.89
C ARG A 187 -33.51 4.26 -26.10
N ARG A 188 -34.22 5.15 -26.78
CA ARG A 188 -35.27 6.00 -26.22
C ARG A 188 -36.58 5.71 -26.95
N GLY A 189 -37.37 4.78 -26.42
CA GLY A 189 -38.56 4.28 -27.10
C GLY A 189 -38.20 3.55 -28.40
N ASN A 190 -38.56 4.12 -29.54
CA ASN A 190 -38.26 3.57 -30.88
C ASN A 190 -37.06 4.22 -31.55
N GLU A 191 -36.45 5.25 -30.95
CA GLU A 191 -35.31 5.96 -31.49
C GLU A 191 -34.01 5.53 -30.78
N THR A 192 -32.89 5.70 -31.49
CA THR A 192 -31.55 5.39 -31.00
C THR A 192 -30.75 6.69 -30.92
N GLY A 193 -30.19 6.99 -29.75
CA GLY A 193 -29.31 8.14 -29.52
C GLY A 193 -27.86 7.72 -29.34
N CYS A 194 -26.90 8.54 -29.77
CA CYS A 194 -25.47 8.24 -29.63
C CYS A 194 -24.96 8.55 -28.22
N CYS A 195 -24.09 7.68 -27.69
CA CYS A 195 -23.37 7.95 -26.46
C CYS A 195 -22.20 8.91 -26.70
N ASP A 196 -21.83 9.68 -25.68
CA ASP A 196 -20.61 10.50 -25.73
C ASP A 196 -19.36 9.60 -25.89
N PRO A 197 -18.34 10.00 -26.68
CA PRO A 197 -17.09 9.25 -26.82
C PRO A 197 -16.31 9.03 -25.52
N SER A 198 -16.63 9.79 -24.47
CA SER A 198 -16.03 9.64 -23.14
C SER A 198 -16.63 8.46 -22.34
N CYS A 199 -17.73 7.85 -22.82
CA CYS A 199 -18.39 6.71 -22.17
C CYS A 199 -17.70 5.37 -22.49
N ALA A 200 -17.90 4.38 -21.63
CA ALA A 200 -17.58 2.97 -21.81
C ALA A 200 -18.79 2.10 -21.45
N ALA A 201 -18.92 0.94 -22.10
CA ALA A 201 -20.09 0.04 -21.99
C ALA A 201 -21.46 0.69 -22.33
N GLY A 202 -21.47 1.85 -22.99
CA GLY A 202 -22.68 2.58 -23.38
C GLY A 202 -23.12 3.65 -22.37
N CYS A 203 -24.38 4.06 -22.50
CA CYS A 203 -24.95 5.17 -21.77
C CYS A 203 -26.47 4.98 -21.57
N TYR A 204 -27.07 5.84 -20.75
CA TYR A 204 -28.51 5.93 -20.49
C TYR A 204 -29.17 7.11 -21.23
N GLY A 205 -28.37 8.00 -21.80
CA GLY A 205 -28.79 9.26 -22.40
C GLY A 205 -27.65 9.95 -23.15
N GLU A 206 -27.91 11.16 -23.64
CA GLU A 206 -26.89 11.98 -24.31
C GLU A 206 -26.04 12.74 -23.29
N GLY A 207 -24.74 12.87 -23.59
CA GLY A 207 -23.80 13.65 -22.79
C GLY A 207 -22.93 12.82 -21.84
N LYS A 208 -21.95 13.50 -21.24
CA LYS A 208 -20.87 12.88 -20.44
C LYS A 208 -21.31 12.42 -19.05
N ASN A 209 -22.46 12.87 -18.58
CA ASN A 209 -23.05 12.53 -17.28
C ASN A 209 -24.00 11.32 -17.35
N GLU A 210 -24.34 10.87 -18.56
CA GLU A 210 -25.26 9.76 -18.79
C GLU A 210 -24.54 8.43 -19.10
N CYS A 211 -23.21 8.42 -19.01
CA CYS A 211 -22.39 7.24 -19.27
C CYS A 211 -22.61 6.16 -18.20
N ILE A 212 -22.58 4.88 -18.60
CA ILE A 212 -22.58 3.75 -17.66
C ILE A 212 -21.26 3.70 -16.89
N ALA A 213 -20.15 3.84 -17.62
CA ALA A 213 -18.83 3.99 -17.05
C ALA A 213 -18.03 5.00 -17.88
N CYS A 214 -16.99 5.57 -17.28
CA CYS A 214 -16.11 6.49 -17.98
C CYS A 214 -14.94 5.75 -18.63
N ALA A 215 -14.70 6.00 -19.91
CA ALA A 215 -13.59 5.42 -20.65
C ALA A 215 -12.23 5.76 -20.01
N LYS A 216 -12.11 6.96 -19.41
CA LYS A 216 -10.92 7.45 -18.71
C LYS A 216 -11.18 7.62 -17.21
N VAL A 217 -11.69 8.78 -16.79
CA VAL A 217 -11.91 9.08 -15.37
C VAL A 217 -13.27 9.77 -15.15
N GLU A 218 -13.90 9.48 -14.02
CA GLU A 218 -15.13 10.11 -13.57
C GLU A 218 -14.83 11.24 -12.59
N GLN A 219 -15.35 12.45 -12.82
CA GLN A 219 -15.27 13.58 -11.90
C GLN A 219 -16.64 14.21 -11.70
N ASP A 220 -17.10 14.28 -10.45
CA ASP A 220 -18.36 14.93 -10.07
C ASP A 220 -19.54 14.45 -10.96
N SER A 221 -19.64 13.12 -11.16
CA SER A 221 -20.65 12.43 -12.00
C SER A 221 -20.59 12.75 -13.50
N GLN A 222 -19.42 13.14 -14.00
CA GLN A 222 -19.18 13.32 -15.43
C GLN A 222 -17.89 12.62 -15.87
N CYS A 223 -17.89 12.08 -17.07
CA CYS A 223 -16.67 11.54 -17.67
C CYS A 223 -15.78 12.65 -18.21
N VAL A 224 -14.54 12.70 -17.74
CA VAL A 224 -13.54 13.69 -18.14
C VAL A 224 -12.25 13.00 -18.59
N ASP A 225 -11.44 13.71 -19.37
CA ASP A 225 -10.17 13.15 -19.87
C ASP A 225 -9.10 13.06 -18.78
N GLN A 226 -9.09 14.02 -17.86
CA GLN A 226 -8.16 14.10 -16.74
C GLN A 226 -8.83 14.82 -15.57
N CYS A 227 -8.53 14.40 -14.34
CA CYS A 227 -8.99 15.09 -13.13
C CYS A 227 -8.45 16.52 -13.06
N ASN A 228 -9.19 17.40 -12.37
CA ASN A 228 -8.72 18.74 -12.04
C ASN A 228 -7.39 18.66 -11.29
N GLY A 229 -6.34 19.26 -11.83
CA GLY A 229 -5.04 19.33 -11.16
C GLY A 229 -5.10 20.10 -9.84
N LEU A 230 -4.07 19.95 -9.00
CA LEU A 230 -3.94 20.71 -7.74
C LEU A 230 -3.73 22.21 -7.96
N THR A 231 -3.28 22.57 -9.16
CA THR A 231 -3.00 23.93 -9.56
C THR A 231 -3.63 24.24 -10.92
N SER A 232 -3.94 25.51 -11.13
CA SER A 232 -4.39 26.07 -12.41
C SER A 232 -3.49 27.25 -12.77
N TYR A 233 -3.30 27.49 -14.06
CA TYR A 233 -2.59 28.68 -14.51
C TYR A 233 -3.56 29.87 -14.54
N ASP A 234 -3.38 30.82 -13.64
CA ASP A 234 -4.15 32.06 -13.62
C ASP A 234 -3.60 32.99 -14.69
N ARG A 235 -4.36 33.17 -15.78
CA ARG A 235 -3.96 34.01 -16.93
C ARG A 235 -3.92 35.50 -16.58
N ILE A 236 -4.61 35.96 -15.54
CA ILE A 236 -4.61 37.36 -15.10
C ILE A 236 -3.36 37.63 -14.26
N LYS A 237 -3.05 36.73 -13.32
CA LYS A 237 -1.85 36.85 -12.48
C LYS A 237 -0.58 36.33 -13.16
N MET A 238 -0.70 35.74 -14.34
CA MET A 238 0.35 35.06 -15.10
C MET A 238 1.17 34.06 -14.26
N MET A 239 0.52 33.39 -13.30
CA MET A 239 1.19 32.47 -12.39
C MET A 239 0.34 31.25 -12.10
N THR A 240 0.99 30.16 -11.71
CA THR A 240 0.32 28.95 -11.26
C THR A 240 -0.23 29.16 -9.85
N VAL A 241 -1.55 29.03 -9.70
CA VAL A 241 -2.27 29.17 -8.42
C VAL A 241 -2.93 27.84 -8.05
N SER A 242 -3.31 27.67 -6.78
CA SER A 242 -4.07 26.48 -6.37
C SER A 242 -5.42 26.43 -7.12
N HIS A 243 -5.78 25.24 -7.60
CA HIS A 243 -7.06 25.04 -8.28
C HIS A 243 -8.19 25.17 -7.25
N PRO A 244 -9.31 25.88 -7.55
CA PRO A 244 -10.40 26.07 -6.60
C PRO A 244 -11.12 24.77 -6.22
N ASN A 245 -11.06 23.76 -7.09
CA ASN A 245 -11.63 22.44 -6.88
C ASN A 245 -10.63 21.34 -7.25
N PRO A 246 -9.57 21.12 -6.44
CA PRO A 246 -8.52 20.16 -6.75
C PRO A 246 -9.05 18.74 -6.61
N ARG A 247 -8.60 17.84 -7.49
CA ARG A 247 -8.95 16.42 -7.46
C ARG A 247 -7.69 15.57 -7.61
N TYR A 248 -7.72 14.40 -7.00
CA TYR A 248 -6.72 13.37 -7.17
C TYR A 248 -7.31 12.26 -8.04
N THR A 249 -6.53 11.74 -8.98
CA THR A 249 -6.92 10.54 -9.72
C THR A 249 -6.77 9.33 -8.80
N TYR A 250 -7.84 8.58 -8.61
CA TYR A 250 -7.87 7.29 -7.92
C TYR A 250 -8.57 6.28 -8.82
N ASP A 251 -7.79 5.32 -9.34
CA ASP A 251 -8.27 4.38 -10.35
C ASP A 251 -8.92 5.12 -11.54
N ARG A 252 -10.21 4.91 -11.82
CA ARG A 252 -10.96 5.63 -12.87
C ARG A 252 -11.89 6.71 -12.31
N SER A 253 -11.57 7.28 -11.15
CA SER A 253 -12.38 8.30 -10.49
C SER A 253 -11.52 9.43 -9.94
N CYS A 254 -12.09 10.63 -9.87
CA CYS A 254 -11.44 11.83 -9.37
C CYS A 254 -11.97 12.13 -7.96
N VAL A 255 -11.11 11.99 -6.95
CA VAL A 255 -11.49 12.10 -5.54
C VAL A 255 -10.96 13.39 -4.92
N GLU A 256 -11.73 13.99 -4.00
CA GLU A 256 -11.28 15.16 -3.22
C GLU A 256 -10.19 14.78 -2.20
N ARG A 257 -10.27 13.55 -1.67
CA ARG A 257 -9.34 13.02 -0.66
C ARG A 257 -8.94 11.61 -1.05
N CYS A 258 -7.66 11.28 -0.87
CA CYS A 258 -7.14 9.96 -1.19
C CYS A 258 -7.81 8.91 -0.26
N PRO A 259 -8.47 7.87 -0.81
CA PRO A 259 -9.02 6.79 0.02
C PRO A 259 -7.87 6.13 0.78
N GLY A 260 -8.17 5.69 2.01
CA GLY A 260 -7.18 5.49 3.07
C GLY A 260 -6.19 4.34 2.89
N THR A 261 -5.86 3.91 1.67
CA THR A 261 -5.01 2.73 1.47
C THR A 261 -3.99 2.72 0.34
N GLN A 262 -4.07 3.49 -0.75
CA GLN A 262 -3.10 3.36 -1.86
C GLN A 262 -2.78 4.69 -2.56
N LEU A 263 -1.58 4.78 -3.14
CA LEU A 263 -1.04 5.97 -3.79
C LEU A 263 -0.46 5.67 -5.16
N TYR A 264 -0.69 6.61 -6.08
CA TYR A 264 -0.28 6.58 -7.48
C TYR A 264 0.90 7.53 -7.75
N GLU A 265 1.52 7.33 -8.91
CA GLU A 265 2.77 7.91 -9.40
C GLU A 265 3.09 9.35 -8.96
N GLY A 266 4.22 9.51 -8.28
CA GLY A 266 4.79 10.81 -7.93
C GLY A 266 4.22 11.45 -6.67
N TYR A 267 3.18 10.86 -6.06
CA TYR A 267 2.59 11.35 -4.82
C TYR A 267 2.56 10.27 -3.73
N TRP A 268 2.75 10.66 -2.47
CA TRP A 268 2.72 9.76 -1.32
C TRP A 268 1.95 10.38 -0.14
N HIS A 269 1.44 9.56 0.79
CA HIS A 269 0.74 10.01 1.99
C HIS A 269 1.71 10.05 3.16
N ASP A 270 1.92 11.25 3.70
CA ASP A 270 2.67 11.42 4.92
C ASP A 270 1.88 10.96 6.14
N ALA A 271 2.19 9.74 6.62
CA ALA A 271 1.60 9.14 7.81
C ALA A 271 1.83 9.97 9.10
N GLU A 272 2.79 10.90 9.08
CA GLU A 272 3.08 11.80 10.20
C GLU A 272 2.07 12.94 10.31
N ARG A 273 1.64 13.51 9.19
CA ARG A 273 0.92 14.80 9.16
C ARG A 273 -0.56 14.73 9.50
N ASN A 274 -1.11 13.55 9.79
CA ASN A 274 -2.53 13.34 10.08
C ASN A 274 -3.48 13.92 9.00
N THR A 275 -2.97 14.08 7.77
CA THR A 275 -3.68 14.64 6.63
C THR A 275 -3.76 13.59 5.53
N ARG A 276 -4.96 13.28 5.03
CA ARG A 276 -5.16 12.39 3.86
C ARG A 276 -4.85 13.07 2.51
N LEU A 277 -3.87 13.98 2.52
CA LEU A 277 -3.44 14.77 1.37
C LEU A 277 -2.22 14.09 0.75
N CYS A 278 -2.27 13.91 -0.56
CA CYS A 278 -1.20 13.28 -1.33
C CYS A 278 -0.10 14.33 -1.61
N GLU A 279 1.13 14.09 -1.16
CA GLU A 279 2.29 15.00 -1.30
C GLU A 279 3.23 14.55 -2.42
N LYS A 280 3.75 15.50 -3.19
CA LYS A 280 4.72 15.20 -4.25
C LYS A 280 6.00 14.63 -3.64
N CYS A 281 6.48 13.49 -4.15
CA CYS A 281 7.68 12.83 -3.66
C CYS A 281 8.90 13.75 -3.76
N ALA A 282 9.66 13.87 -2.67
CA ALA A 282 10.87 14.68 -2.63
C ALA A 282 11.89 14.16 -3.68
N ASN A 283 12.38 15.06 -4.54
CA ASN A 283 13.31 14.75 -5.64
C ASN A 283 12.82 13.68 -6.65
N GLY A 284 11.51 13.44 -6.73
CA GLY A 284 10.93 12.47 -7.67
C GLY A 284 11.11 10.99 -7.28
N VAL A 285 11.64 10.68 -6.09
CA VAL A 285 11.80 9.31 -5.60
C VAL A 285 10.74 9.04 -4.53
N CYS A 286 9.74 8.23 -4.86
CA CYS A 286 8.68 7.87 -3.92
C CYS A 286 9.10 6.73 -2.98
N PRO A 287 8.55 6.69 -1.76
CA PRO A 287 8.64 5.52 -0.89
C PRO A 287 8.23 4.25 -1.65
N LYS A 288 9.07 3.20 -1.66
CA LYS A 288 8.70 1.89 -2.20
C LYS A 288 7.66 1.24 -1.27
N ILE A 289 6.47 0.99 -1.80
CA ILE A 289 5.37 0.31 -1.10
C ILE A 289 5.39 -1.16 -1.50
N CYS A 290 5.27 -2.05 -0.51
CA CYS A 290 5.27 -3.49 -0.72
C CYS A 290 4.07 -4.11 -0.02
N LEU A 291 3.29 -4.89 -0.78
CA LEU A 291 2.12 -5.59 -0.28
C LEU A 291 2.55 -6.80 0.54
N LEU A 292 1.97 -6.96 1.73
CA LEU A 292 2.23 -8.10 2.59
C LEU A 292 0.97 -8.52 3.35
N HIS A 293 0.35 -9.60 2.88
CA HIS A 293 -0.89 -10.16 3.46
C HIS A 293 -0.72 -11.59 3.98
N GLU A 294 0.52 -12.05 4.12
CA GLU A 294 0.90 -13.35 4.67
C GLU A 294 2.05 -13.19 5.68
N PRO A 295 2.28 -14.17 6.58
CA PRO A 295 3.44 -14.17 7.47
C PRO A 295 4.76 -14.15 6.70
N VAL A 296 5.77 -13.49 7.27
CA VAL A 296 7.10 -13.38 6.66
C VAL A 296 7.84 -14.72 6.76
N ASP A 297 8.35 -15.18 5.62
CA ASP A 297 9.13 -16.42 5.48
C ASP A 297 10.30 -16.24 4.50
N ALA A 298 11.03 -17.33 4.22
CA ALA A 298 12.21 -17.29 3.37
C ALA A 298 11.93 -16.99 1.88
N GLU A 299 10.68 -17.13 1.44
CA GLU A 299 10.26 -16.90 0.05
C GLU A 299 9.90 -15.43 -0.16
N ASN A 300 9.02 -14.87 0.68
CA ASN A 300 8.49 -13.52 0.46
C ASN A 300 9.42 -12.40 0.92
N ILE A 301 10.32 -12.65 1.87
CA ILE A 301 11.13 -11.60 2.49
C ILE A 301 12.07 -10.88 1.52
N LYS A 302 12.52 -11.56 0.46
CA LYS A 302 13.38 -10.97 -0.57
C LYS A 302 12.66 -9.86 -1.35
N ALA A 303 11.36 -10.01 -1.58
CA ALA A 303 10.56 -8.97 -2.25
C ALA A 303 10.46 -7.69 -1.40
N LEU A 304 10.65 -7.82 -0.08
CA LEU A 304 10.56 -6.73 0.88
C LEU A 304 11.83 -5.85 0.95
N GLN A 305 12.87 -6.18 0.18
CA GLN A 305 14.10 -5.39 0.15
C GLN A 305 13.84 -3.97 -0.39
N ASN A 306 14.42 -2.97 0.28
CA ASN A 306 14.26 -1.53 0.01
C ASN A 306 12.82 -1.00 0.16
N CYS A 307 11.90 -1.78 0.72
CA CYS A 307 10.55 -1.29 1.00
C CYS A 307 10.58 -0.32 2.17
N THR A 308 9.93 0.82 1.99
CA THR A 308 9.78 1.86 3.02
C THR A 308 8.39 1.82 3.66
N VAL A 309 7.39 1.30 2.93
CA VAL A 309 6.03 1.10 3.43
C VAL A 309 5.63 -0.34 3.19
N ILE A 310 5.16 -1.00 4.25
CA ILE A 310 4.46 -2.28 4.15
C ILE A 310 2.97 -2.00 4.16
N ASP A 311 2.31 -2.26 3.03
CA ASP A 311 0.86 -2.21 2.95
C ASP A 311 0.28 -3.59 3.28
N GLY A 312 -0.28 -3.70 4.49
CA GLY A 312 -0.67 -4.95 5.11
C GLY A 312 -0.04 -5.11 6.49
N TYR A 313 0.15 -6.36 6.92
CA TYR A 313 0.64 -6.70 8.25
C TYR A 313 2.01 -7.34 8.22
N LEU A 314 2.82 -7.10 9.25
CA LEU A 314 4.11 -7.77 9.44
C LEU A 314 3.95 -8.81 10.54
N LYS A 315 4.02 -10.09 10.19
CA LYS A 315 3.88 -11.19 11.14
C LYS A 315 5.05 -12.16 11.05
N LEU A 316 5.75 -12.36 12.16
CA LEU A 316 6.85 -13.32 12.30
C LEU A 316 6.45 -14.41 13.29
N LEU A 317 6.36 -15.65 12.79
CA LEU A 317 5.88 -16.79 13.55
C LEU A 317 6.96 -17.85 13.68
N ARG A 318 6.94 -18.60 14.79
CA ARG A 318 7.90 -19.68 15.06
C ARG A 318 8.09 -20.62 13.87
N HIS A 319 7.01 -21.07 13.23
CA HIS A 319 7.07 -22.08 12.17
C HIS A 319 7.78 -21.59 10.89
N THR A 320 7.90 -20.27 10.66
CA THR A 320 8.57 -19.77 9.44
C THR A 320 10.09 -19.89 9.52
N PHE A 321 10.64 -20.11 10.72
CA PHE A 321 12.06 -20.40 10.97
C PHE A 321 12.39 -21.90 10.86
N GLU A 322 11.42 -22.74 10.57
CA GLU A 322 11.59 -24.16 10.29
C GLU A 322 11.23 -24.42 8.80
N PRO A 323 11.84 -25.41 8.13
CA PRO A 323 11.40 -25.78 6.79
C PRO A 323 9.92 -26.20 6.82
N HIS A 324 9.13 -25.65 5.92
CA HIS A 324 7.68 -25.87 5.90
C HIS A 324 7.15 -25.91 4.46
N LYS A 325 5.90 -26.35 4.30
CA LYS A 325 5.22 -26.35 3.01
C LYS A 325 4.18 -25.24 2.96
N LYS A 326 4.22 -24.45 1.89
CA LYS A 326 3.12 -23.57 1.50
C LYS A 326 2.19 -24.35 0.57
N PHE A 327 0.89 -24.20 0.76
CA PHE A 327 -0.13 -24.82 -0.07
C PHE A 327 -0.86 -23.72 -0.83
N ASP A 328 -0.81 -23.79 -2.16
CA ASP A 328 -1.61 -22.96 -3.02
C ASP A 328 -2.98 -23.59 -3.19
N LEU A 329 -3.95 -23.06 -2.44
CA LEU A 329 -5.34 -23.49 -2.46
C LEU A 329 -6.09 -23.01 -3.71
N SER A 330 -5.51 -22.08 -4.49
CA SER A 330 -6.11 -21.58 -5.72
C SER A 330 -5.77 -22.44 -6.94
N ALA A 331 -4.67 -23.20 -6.89
CA ALA A 331 -4.27 -24.13 -7.95
C ALA A 331 -4.98 -25.50 -7.83
N TYR A 332 -5.44 -26.06 -8.95
CA TYR A 332 -5.93 -27.44 -9.02
C TYR A 332 -5.12 -28.31 -10.02
N PRO A 333 -4.51 -29.43 -9.59
CA PRO A 333 -4.50 -29.95 -8.21
C PRO A 333 -3.73 -29.02 -7.27
N ILE A 334 -4.07 -29.04 -5.97
CA ILE A 334 -3.43 -28.23 -4.92
C ILE A 334 -1.92 -28.40 -5.03
N ARG A 335 -1.22 -27.29 -5.26
CA ARG A 335 0.24 -27.28 -5.34
C ARG A 335 0.83 -27.03 -3.97
N SER A 336 1.92 -27.72 -3.65
CA SER A 336 2.71 -27.44 -2.45
C SER A 336 4.12 -27.03 -2.85
N THR A 337 4.61 -25.94 -2.25
CA THR A 337 5.98 -25.47 -2.42
C THR A 337 6.74 -25.68 -1.12
N ASP A 338 7.91 -26.31 -1.20
CA ASP A 338 8.83 -26.45 -0.07
C ASP A 338 9.55 -25.13 0.18
N ILE A 339 9.34 -24.55 1.37
CA ILE A 339 9.92 -23.29 1.80
C ILE A 339 11.05 -23.59 2.80
N PRO A 340 12.28 -23.12 2.55
CA PRO A 340 13.37 -23.31 3.50
C PRO A 340 13.14 -22.49 4.77
N ALA A 341 13.85 -22.87 5.84
CA ALA A 341 13.85 -22.10 7.08
C ALA A 341 14.28 -20.65 6.85
N LEU A 342 13.51 -19.70 7.39
CA LEU A 342 13.89 -18.29 7.43
C LEU A 342 15.15 -18.10 8.29
N GLN A 343 16.18 -17.51 7.71
CA GLN A 343 17.42 -17.19 8.42
C GLN A 343 17.33 -15.77 9.00
N GLN A 344 17.95 -15.53 10.17
CA GLN A 344 17.84 -14.23 10.86
C GLN A 344 18.45 -13.09 10.03
N GLU A 345 19.49 -13.37 9.25
CA GLU A 345 20.17 -12.40 8.38
C GLU A 345 19.23 -11.87 7.28
N MET A 346 18.26 -12.66 6.86
CA MET A 346 17.27 -12.26 5.84
C MET A 346 16.37 -11.14 6.34
N LEU A 347 16.17 -11.03 7.66
CA LEU A 347 15.34 -9.99 8.29
C LEU A 347 15.87 -8.57 8.00
N GLU A 348 17.15 -8.41 7.69
CA GLU A 348 17.73 -7.11 7.34
C GLU A 348 17.11 -6.49 6.07
N SER A 349 16.40 -7.29 5.26
CA SER A 349 15.57 -6.81 4.14
C SER A 349 14.52 -5.79 4.59
N LEU A 350 14.07 -5.87 5.86
CA LEU A 350 13.07 -4.99 6.47
C LEU A 350 13.67 -3.70 7.04
N SER A 351 14.99 -3.52 6.98
CA SER A 351 15.68 -2.39 7.62
C SER A 351 15.25 -1.01 7.11
N LYS A 352 14.73 -0.90 5.89
CA LYS A 352 14.27 0.36 5.30
C LYS A 352 12.81 0.69 5.61
N VAL A 353 12.07 -0.24 6.21
CA VAL A 353 10.65 -0.08 6.52
C VAL A 353 10.49 1.03 7.56
N LYS A 354 9.65 2.01 7.21
CA LYS A 354 9.25 3.16 8.04
C LYS A 354 7.80 3.09 8.48
N VAL A 355 6.93 2.48 7.67
CA VAL A 355 5.49 2.43 7.96
C VAL A 355 4.96 1.01 7.76
N VAL A 356 4.12 0.56 8.70
CA VAL A 356 3.28 -0.64 8.55
C VAL A 356 1.82 -0.20 8.67
N THR A 357 1.01 -0.46 7.64
CA THR A 357 -0.36 0.08 7.57
C THR A 357 -1.36 -0.67 8.46
N GLU A 358 -1.15 -1.97 8.70
CA GLU A 358 -1.99 -2.75 9.61
C GLU A 358 -1.29 -2.94 10.97
N TYR A 359 -0.82 -4.14 11.29
CA TYR A 359 -0.24 -4.46 12.59
C TYR A 359 1.11 -5.16 12.47
N VAL A 360 1.88 -5.14 13.56
CA VAL A 360 3.12 -5.90 13.74
C VAL A 360 2.91 -6.97 14.80
N ASP A 361 3.15 -8.24 14.46
CA ASP A 361 2.91 -9.42 15.32
C ASP A 361 4.15 -10.34 15.33
N ILE A 362 4.87 -10.37 16.45
CA ILE A 362 6.13 -11.11 16.62
C ILE A 362 5.96 -12.21 17.67
N GLN A 363 5.96 -13.46 17.21
CA GLN A 363 5.80 -14.67 18.01
C GLN A 363 6.71 -15.80 17.50
N ALA A 364 8.03 -15.59 17.59
CA ALA A 364 9.03 -16.46 16.99
C ALA A 364 9.64 -17.52 17.94
N GLY A 365 9.21 -17.61 19.19
CA GLY A 365 9.68 -18.67 20.11
C GLY A 365 11.18 -18.59 20.39
N GLU A 366 11.86 -19.75 20.38
CA GLU A 366 13.32 -19.82 20.44
C GLU A 366 14.06 -19.32 19.18
N TYR A 367 13.39 -19.11 18.05
CA TYR A 367 14.05 -18.62 16.84
C TYR A 367 14.13 -17.10 16.77
N THR A 368 13.48 -16.40 17.70
CA THR A 368 13.48 -14.94 17.73
C THR A 368 14.89 -14.37 17.78
N PRO A 369 15.24 -13.36 16.96
CA PRO A 369 16.48 -12.61 17.14
C PRO A 369 16.56 -11.91 18.50
N PRO A 370 17.77 -11.51 18.94
CA PRO A 370 17.95 -10.83 20.22
C PRO A 370 17.30 -9.45 20.29
N SER A 371 17.01 -8.82 19.14
CA SER A 371 16.29 -7.55 19.06
C SER A 371 15.49 -7.40 17.77
N LEU A 372 14.58 -6.41 17.72
CA LEU A 372 13.89 -6.00 16.48
C LEU A 372 14.66 -4.90 15.73
N SER A 373 15.99 -4.88 15.84
CA SER A 373 16.84 -3.88 15.16
C SER A 373 16.77 -3.94 13.62
N PHE A 374 16.26 -5.04 13.06
CA PHE A 374 15.88 -5.13 11.65
C PHE A 374 14.68 -4.24 11.29
N LEU A 375 13.95 -3.70 12.27
CA LEU A 375 12.90 -2.67 12.16
C LEU A 375 13.33 -1.33 12.79
N ARG A 376 14.65 -1.06 12.89
CA ARG A 376 15.18 0.16 13.53
C ARG A 376 14.69 1.48 12.93
N ASN A 377 14.22 1.47 11.67
CA ASN A 377 13.69 2.66 10.98
C ASN A 377 12.15 2.71 10.98
N LEU A 378 11.47 1.76 11.64
CA LEU A 378 10.01 1.77 11.74
C LEU A 378 9.57 2.96 12.58
N GLU A 379 8.80 3.85 11.96
CA GLU A 379 8.35 5.13 12.50
C GLU A 379 6.88 5.09 12.92
N VAL A 380 6.03 4.47 12.09
CA VAL A 380 4.56 4.47 12.26
C VAL A 380 3.96 3.08 12.10
N ILE A 381 3.07 2.70 13.01
CA ILE A 381 2.11 1.59 12.84
C ILE A 381 0.71 2.18 12.79
N GLU A 382 0.02 2.08 11.66
CA GLU A 382 -1.27 2.76 11.50
C GLU A 382 -2.43 2.02 12.16
N GLY A 383 -2.41 0.68 12.20
CA GLY A 383 -3.48 -0.09 12.85
C GLY A 383 -4.81 -0.07 12.09
N ARG A 384 -4.78 -0.01 10.74
CA ARG A 384 -6.00 -0.08 9.90
C ARG A 384 -6.76 -1.40 10.13
N LYS A 385 -6.01 -2.49 10.28
CA LYS A 385 -6.47 -3.78 10.81
C LYS A 385 -5.64 -4.14 12.04
N LEU A 386 -6.16 -5.00 12.90
CA LEU A 386 -5.56 -5.33 14.19
C LEU A 386 -5.47 -6.85 14.39
N SER A 387 -4.32 -7.34 14.85
CA SER A 387 -4.18 -8.73 15.31
C SER A 387 -4.72 -8.81 16.72
N HIS A 388 -5.89 -9.43 16.90
CA HIS A 388 -6.51 -9.55 18.22
C HIS A 388 -6.69 -8.19 18.94
N LYS A 389 -7.12 -7.15 18.22
CA LYS A 389 -7.24 -5.75 18.70
C LYS A 389 -5.91 -5.05 19.02
N CYS A 390 -4.79 -5.69 18.73
CA CYS A 390 -3.46 -5.23 19.04
C CYS A 390 -2.76 -4.83 17.71
N ALA A 391 -2.22 -3.60 17.65
CA ALA A 391 -1.46 -3.08 16.50
C ALA A 391 0.03 -3.41 16.62
N LEU A 392 0.52 -3.55 17.86
CA LEU A 392 1.84 -4.11 18.14
C LEU A 392 1.68 -5.25 19.15
N LEU A 393 2.00 -6.47 18.70
CA LEU A 393 1.98 -7.69 19.50
C LEU A 393 3.38 -8.30 19.50
N VAL A 394 4.05 -8.34 20.65
CA VAL A 394 5.36 -8.99 20.81
C VAL A 394 5.26 -9.99 21.94
N SER A 395 5.11 -11.28 21.63
CA SER A 395 4.93 -12.29 22.67
C SER A 395 5.58 -13.64 22.40
N ASN A 396 5.88 -14.36 23.48
CA ASN A 396 6.49 -15.69 23.43
C ASN A 396 7.83 -15.71 22.69
N ASN A 397 8.67 -14.69 22.87
CA ASN A 397 10.00 -14.63 22.26
C ASN A 397 11.08 -14.94 23.30
N HIS A 398 11.72 -16.10 23.18
CA HIS A 398 12.59 -16.65 24.23
C HIS A 398 14.01 -16.04 24.25
N ASN A 399 14.46 -15.48 23.12
CA ASN A 399 15.81 -14.96 22.94
C ASN A 399 15.90 -13.43 22.86
N MET A 400 14.76 -12.72 22.88
CA MET A 400 14.73 -11.27 22.76
C MET A 400 15.17 -10.58 24.06
N HIS A 401 16.16 -9.68 23.95
CA HIS A 401 16.76 -8.91 25.04
C HIS A 401 16.29 -7.45 25.06
N GLU A 402 16.03 -6.88 23.89
CA GLU A 402 15.60 -5.48 23.73
C GLU A 402 14.69 -5.36 22.50
N LEU A 403 13.84 -4.33 22.45
CA LEU A 403 13.01 -4.10 21.26
C LEU A 403 13.82 -3.42 20.15
N ALA A 404 14.66 -2.42 20.47
CA ALA A 404 15.44 -1.66 19.49
C ALA A 404 14.62 -0.95 18.39
N LEU A 405 13.36 -0.61 18.67
CA LEU A 405 12.47 0.16 17.77
C LEU A 405 12.71 1.68 17.88
N ARG A 406 13.97 2.10 17.70
CA ARG A 406 14.42 3.47 18.04
C ARG A 406 13.69 4.60 17.31
N SER A 407 13.21 4.38 16.08
CA SER A 407 12.50 5.39 15.29
C SER A 407 10.99 5.43 15.55
N LEU A 408 10.44 4.49 16.34
CA LEU A 408 9.00 4.37 16.51
C LEU A 408 8.47 5.57 17.29
N LYS A 409 7.59 6.34 16.63
CA LYS A 409 7.05 7.60 17.14
C LYS A 409 5.54 7.68 17.12
N LYS A 410 4.84 6.78 16.42
CA LYS A 410 3.37 6.80 16.34
C LYS A 410 2.77 5.41 16.15
N ILE A 411 1.73 5.12 16.93
CA ILE A 411 0.79 4.02 16.74
C ILE A 411 -0.60 4.64 16.68
N SER A 412 -1.19 4.67 15.48
CA SER A 412 -2.37 5.49 15.18
C SER A 412 -3.69 4.84 15.63
N ASN A 413 -3.75 3.52 15.68
CA ASN A 413 -4.90 2.77 16.16
C ASN A 413 -4.45 1.40 16.70
N GLY A 414 -5.22 0.82 17.61
CA GLY A 414 -4.95 -0.50 18.20
C GLY A 414 -4.13 -0.50 19.49
N ARG A 415 -4.21 -1.61 20.23
CA ARG A 415 -3.50 -1.81 21.50
C ARG A 415 -2.07 -2.28 21.29
N VAL A 416 -1.23 -2.10 22.28
CA VAL A 416 0.11 -2.69 22.37
C VAL A 416 0.12 -3.77 23.43
N TYR A 417 0.57 -4.98 23.08
CA TYR A 417 0.81 -6.07 24.03
C TYR A 417 2.22 -6.59 23.89
N ILE A 418 2.99 -6.52 24.97
CA ILE A 418 4.34 -7.07 25.05
C ILE A 418 4.42 -7.98 26.27
N GLY A 419 4.46 -9.30 26.06
CA GLY A 419 4.38 -10.25 27.17
C GLY A 419 5.00 -11.60 26.86
N SER A 420 5.32 -12.38 27.90
CA SER A 420 5.96 -13.70 27.75
C SER A 420 7.33 -13.66 27.05
N ASN A 421 8.06 -12.55 27.14
CA ASN A 421 9.44 -12.41 26.64
C ASN A 421 10.40 -12.39 27.84
N LYS A 422 10.88 -13.56 28.28
CA LYS A 422 11.55 -13.73 29.59
C LYS A 422 12.87 -12.96 29.73
N LYS A 423 13.56 -12.69 28.62
CA LYS A 423 14.87 -12.01 28.59
C LYS A 423 14.79 -10.52 28.24
N LEU A 424 13.59 -9.99 27.97
CA LEU A 424 13.38 -8.65 27.45
C LEU A 424 13.51 -7.59 28.56
N CYS A 425 14.34 -6.57 28.35
CA CYS A 425 14.65 -5.52 29.32
C CYS A 425 14.25 -4.12 28.78
N TYR A 426 14.55 -3.05 29.53
CA TYR A 426 14.31 -1.62 29.20
C TYR A 426 12.85 -1.11 29.13
N LEU A 427 11.86 -1.95 28.85
CA LEU A 427 10.45 -1.53 28.68
C LEU A 427 9.88 -0.71 29.86
N SER A 428 10.33 -1.02 31.08
CA SER A 428 9.90 -0.31 32.30
C SER A 428 10.37 1.14 32.36
N THR A 429 11.41 1.51 31.61
CA THR A 429 11.95 2.88 31.54
C THR A 429 11.10 3.80 30.65
N MET A 430 10.31 3.23 29.74
CA MET A 430 9.65 3.96 28.65
C MET A 430 8.19 4.33 28.93
N GLN A 431 7.77 4.30 30.21
CA GLN A 431 6.37 4.46 30.62
C GLN A 431 5.70 5.71 30.01
N ALA A 432 6.38 6.85 30.11
CA ALA A 432 5.86 8.12 29.63
C ALA A 432 5.78 8.14 28.10
N TYR A 433 6.81 7.64 27.43
CA TYR A 433 6.89 7.67 25.97
C TYR A 433 5.84 6.76 25.30
N TRP A 434 5.55 5.59 25.86
CA TRP A 434 4.44 4.76 25.38
C TRP A 434 3.09 5.48 25.39
N SER A 435 2.90 6.43 26.30
CA SER A 435 1.68 7.23 26.38
C SER A 435 1.64 8.38 25.39
N GLU A 436 2.79 8.78 24.88
CA GLU A 436 2.96 9.84 23.88
C GLU A 436 2.71 9.31 22.46
N ILE A 437 3.22 8.11 22.15
CA ILE A 437 3.18 7.57 20.79
C ILE A 437 1.90 6.80 20.46
N VAL A 438 1.12 6.40 21.46
CA VAL A 438 -0.15 5.68 21.27
C VAL A 438 -1.31 6.66 21.35
N ASN A 439 -1.71 7.21 20.20
CA ASN A 439 -2.82 8.14 20.09
C ASN A 439 -4.06 7.39 19.59
N MET A 440 -5.02 7.12 20.47
CA MET A 440 -6.37 6.75 20.06
C MET A 440 -7.25 8.00 20.09
N GLU A 441 -7.49 8.62 18.93
CA GLU A 441 -8.65 9.50 18.77
C GLU A 441 -9.91 8.62 18.73
N VAL A 442 -10.64 8.53 19.84
CA VAL A 442 -11.96 7.89 19.89
C VAL A 442 -12.94 8.90 20.44
N GLY A 443 -14.05 9.08 19.70
CA GLY A 443 -15.18 9.90 20.10
C GLY A 443 -15.66 9.55 21.50
N ASP A 444 -15.87 10.61 22.27
CA ASP A 444 -16.47 10.70 23.61
C ASP A 444 -15.93 9.73 24.68
N GLY A 445 -14.99 10.24 25.50
CA GLY A 445 -14.46 9.59 26.70
C GLY A 445 -12.97 9.23 26.62
N GLY A 446 -12.12 10.25 26.62
CA GLY A 446 -10.65 10.13 26.50
C GLY A 446 -10.02 9.11 27.45
N GLN A 447 -9.31 8.14 26.88
CA GLN A 447 -8.54 7.14 27.63
C GLN A 447 -7.04 7.37 27.37
N LYS A 448 -6.27 7.56 28.44
CA LYS A 448 -4.79 7.65 28.38
C LYS A 448 -4.17 6.26 28.43
N ALA A 449 -3.11 6.02 27.65
CA ALA A 449 -2.34 4.79 27.76
C ALA A 449 -1.81 4.61 29.20
N LYS A 450 -1.95 3.40 29.74
CA LYS A 450 -1.50 3.05 31.09
C LYS A 450 -0.81 1.69 31.03
N LEU A 451 0.52 1.61 31.12
CA LEU A 451 1.16 0.31 31.36
C LEU A 451 0.66 -0.24 32.69
N ILE A 452 0.31 -1.51 32.68
CA ILE A 452 -0.04 -2.25 33.89
C ILE A 452 1.06 -3.26 34.18
N LYS A 453 1.81 -3.00 35.26
CA LYS A 453 2.71 -3.95 35.91
C LYS A 453 1.92 -4.94 36.79
N LYS A 454 1.02 -5.75 36.22
CA LYS A 454 0.36 -6.84 36.98
C LYS A 454 0.87 -8.20 36.51
N GLY A 455 1.09 -9.09 37.49
CA GLY A 455 1.55 -10.46 37.25
C GLY A 455 0.64 -11.20 36.27
N ILE A 456 1.25 -12.10 35.48
CA ILE A 456 0.68 -12.98 34.44
C ILE A 456 -0.84 -12.83 34.29
N GLN A 457 -1.28 -11.76 33.63
CA GLN A 457 -2.61 -11.74 33.05
C GLN A 457 -2.51 -12.46 31.71
N SER A 458 -3.37 -13.46 31.50
CA SER A 458 -3.33 -14.27 30.29
C SER A 458 -3.56 -13.39 29.06
N PHE A 459 -2.76 -13.58 28.01
CA PHE A 459 -2.95 -13.01 26.66
C PHE A 459 -4.43 -13.02 26.21
N ALA A 460 -5.13 -14.11 26.56
CA ALA A 460 -6.55 -14.30 26.31
C ALA A 460 -7.50 -13.25 26.96
N LYS A 461 -7.09 -12.59 28.05
CA LYS A 461 -7.90 -11.56 28.73
C LYS A 461 -7.82 -10.18 28.10
N ILE A 462 -6.78 -9.89 27.32
CA ILE A 462 -6.43 -8.52 26.88
C ILE A 462 -6.68 -8.33 25.37
N CYS A 463 -6.23 -9.29 24.57
CA CYS A 463 -6.40 -9.26 23.11
C CYS A 463 -7.58 -10.18 22.65
N TRP A 464 -8.09 -11.16 23.45
CA TRP A 464 -9.15 -12.10 23.03
C TRP A 464 -10.55 -11.96 23.66
N LYS A 465 -10.73 -11.43 24.89
CA LYS A 465 -12.08 -11.29 25.51
C LYS A 465 -12.42 -9.85 25.87
N GLY A 466 -13.61 -9.41 25.47
CA GLY A 466 -14.28 -8.21 25.98
C GLY A 466 -14.70 -8.38 27.44
N TYR A 467 -13.73 -8.39 28.34
CA TYR A 467 -14.02 -8.42 29.78
C TYR A 467 -14.60 -7.06 30.19
N LYS A 468 -15.80 -7.05 30.76
CA LYS A 468 -16.55 -5.87 31.26
C LYS A 468 -15.84 -5.08 32.39
N GLY A 469 -14.53 -5.23 32.58
CA GLY A 469 -13.76 -4.60 33.66
C GLY A 469 -12.50 -3.83 33.23
N ILE A 470 -12.12 -3.86 31.94
CA ILE A 470 -10.94 -3.13 31.44
C ILE A 470 -11.43 -2.03 30.47
N ARG A 471 -11.93 -0.92 31.02
CA ARG A 471 -12.12 0.33 30.28
C ARG A 471 -10.84 1.15 30.46
N GLY A 472 -10.14 1.54 29.40
CA GLY A 472 -9.01 2.48 29.51
C GLY A 472 -7.66 2.07 28.93
N GLU A 473 -7.42 0.79 28.60
CA GLU A 473 -6.05 0.27 28.55
C GLU A 473 -5.53 0.06 27.13
N LEU A 474 -4.54 0.88 26.73
CA LEU A 474 -3.94 0.87 25.40
C LEU A 474 -2.61 0.11 25.31
N VAL A 475 -1.86 -0.01 26.41
CA VAL A 475 -0.53 -0.64 26.44
C VAL A 475 -0.42 -1.60 27.62
N THR A 476 -0.11 -2.87 27.38
CA THR A 476 0.15 -3.86 28.43
C THR A 476 1.55 -4.46 28.28
N VAL A 477 2.33 -4.43 29.35
CA VAL A 477 3.65 -5.08 29.42
C VAL A 477 3.70 -6.05 30.59
N ALA A 478 4.02 -7.32 30.33
CA ALA A 478 4.13 -8.33 31.39
C ALA A 478 5.39 -8.13 32.25
N LYS A 479 5.25 -8.26 33.57
CA LYS A 479 6.23 -7.90 34.62
C LYS A 479 7.45 -8.84 34.78
N TRP A 480 8.00 -9.40 33.71
CA TRP A 480 9.25 -10.16 33.82
C TRP A 480 10.41 -9.17 33.97
N GLU A 481 10.70 -8.78 35.21
CA GLU A 481 11.80 -7.89 35.53
C GLU A 481 13.14 -8.58 35.22
N CYS A 482 13.94 -7.89 34.41
CA CYS A 482 15.31 -8.25 34.12
C CYS A 482 16.13 -8.13 35.40
N LYS A 483 16.66 -9.25 35.92
CA LYS A 483 17.37 -9.31 37.22
C LYS A 483 18.72 -8.58 37.24
N LEU A 484 19.22 -8.18 36.07
CA LEU A 484 20.46 -7.42 35.91
C LEU A 484 20.09 -5.96 35.61
N GLY A 485 20.78 -5.00 36.23
CA GLY A 485 20.53 -3.56 36.13
C GLY A 485 20.78 -2.99 34.73
N TYR A 486 19.93 -3.32 33.77
CA TYR A 486 19.91 -2.72 32.44
C TYR A 486 19.23 -1.35 32.51
N ASN A 487 20.04 -0.35 32.83
CA ASN A 487 19.67 1.05 32.77
C ASN A 487 19.92 1.62 31.38
N CYS A 488 19.20 2.67 31.04
CA CYS A 488 19.50 3.44 29.84
C CYS A 488 20.90 4.03 29.93
N ASP A 489 21.52 4.26 28.77
CA ASP A 489 22.82 4.89 28.70
C ASP A 489 22.82 6.25 29.42
N ALA A 490 23.95 6.65 29.99
CA ALA A 490 24.07 7.93 30.69
C ALA A 490 23.80 9.14 29.77
N MET A 491 23.95 8.96 28.45
CA MET A 491 23.59 9.97 27.45
C MET A 491 22.06 10.10 27.23
N CYS A 492 21.27 9.12 27.68
CA CYS A 492 19.82 9.13 27.53
C CYS A 492 19.15 9.88 28.68
N ASN A 493 18.07 10.58 28.36
CA ASN A 493 17.19 11.12 29.38
C ASN A 493 16.48 9.98 30.13
N GLN A 494 16.81 9.84 31.42
CA GLN A 494 16.35 8.70 32.23
C GLN A 494 14.83 8.71 32.47
N SER A 495 14.17 9.87 32.35
CA SER A 495 12.72 9.99 32.50
C SER A 495 11.94 9.62 31.22
N ALA A 496 12.58 9.77 30.05
CA ALA A 496 12.01 9.37 28.76
C ALA A 496 12.20 7.88 28.46
N GLY A 497 13.32 7.31 28.94
CA GLY A 497 13.67 5.90 28.74
C GLY A 497 14.44 5.63 27.44
N CYS A 498 14.60 4.35 27.12
CA CYS A 498 15.38 3.87 25.98
C CYS A 498 14.84 2.54 25.44
N TRP A 499 15.05 2.32 24.14
CA TRP A 499 14.64 1.12 23.41
C TRP A 499 15.59 -0.07 23.56
N GLY A 500 16.75 0.12 24.20
CA GLY A 500 17.85 -0.83 24.26
C GLY A 500 19.13 -0.24 24.87
N LYS A 501 20.25 -0.94 24.72
CA LYS A 501 21.56 -0.53 25.22
C LYS A 501 22.21 0.56 24.37
N GLY A 502 22.88 1.51 25.01
CA GLY A 502 23.79 2.46 24.37
C GLY A 502 23.14 3.77 23.92
N PRO A 503 23.95 4.75 23.48
CA PRO A 503 23.50 6.11 23.19
C PRO A 503 22.65 6.24 21.91
N THR A 504 22.56 5.18 21.10
CA THR A 504 21.74 5.11 19.87
C THR A 504 20.30 4.65 20.12
N MET A 505 19.98 4.26 21.36
CA MET A 505 18.69 3.70 21.75
C MET A 505 17.88 4.64 22.64
N CYS A 506 18.39 5.84 22.90
CA CYS A 506 17.69 6.83 23.71
C CYS A 506 16.40 7.27 23.02
N VAL A 507 15.32 7.38 23.79
CA VAL A 507 14.09 8.05 23.32
C VAL A 507 14.33 9.55 23.16
N ARG A 508 15.05 10.14 24.12
CA ARG A 508 15.48 11.54 24.14
C ARG A 508 16.89 11.62 24.69
N CYS A 509 17.69 12.52 24.14
CA CYS A 509 19.02 12.80 24.65
C CYS A 509 18.97 13.64 25.91
N GLU A 510 19.87 13.37 26.86
CA GLU A 510 20.02 14.17 28.07
C GLU A 510 20.60 15.55 27.77
N ARG A 511 21.55 15.62 26.82
CA ARG A 511 22.20 16.86 26.40
C ARG A 511 22.07 17.12 24.91
N PHE A 512 22.89 16.46 24.09
CA PHE A 512 22.97 16.72 22.66
C PHE A 512 22.45 15.57 21.83
N ASP A 513 21.66 15.92 20.81
CA ASP A 513 21.18 15.00 19.78
C ASP A 513 21.99 15.16 18.50
N MET A 514 22.70 14.10 18.09
CA MET A 514 23.48 14.07 16.85
C MET A 514 22.71 13.48 15.65
N GLY A 515 21.43 13.16 15.84
CA GLY A 515 20.52 12.57 14.85
C GLY A 515 20.51 11.03 14.86
N ASP A 516 21.65 10.38 15.11
CA ASP A 516 21.77 8.92 15.18
C ASP A 516 22.09 8.38 16.59
N GLN A 517 22.59 9.24 17.47
CA GLN A 517 22.95 8.94 18.85
C GLN A 517 23.00 10.20 19.72
N CYS A 518 22.95 9.99 21.04
CA CYS A 518 23.10 11.05 22.03
C CYS A 518 24.54 11.24 22.49
N ALA A 519 24.91 12.49 22.82
CA ALA A 519 26.23 12.83 23.35
C ALA A 519 26.16 13.85 24.50
N MET A 520 27.16 13.84 25.40
CA MET A 520 27.30 14.87 26.45
C MET A 520 27.77 16.22 25.90
N HIS A 521 28.53 16.19 24.81
CA HIS A 521 29.17 17.35 24.20
C HIS A 521 29.07 17.23 22.69
N CYS A 522 28.79 18.35 22.02
CA CYS A 522 28.83 18.42 20.58
C CYS A 522 30.29 18.37 20.07
N PRO A 523 30.67 17.41 19.20
CA PRO A 523 32.02 17.38 18.64
C PRO A 523 32.33 18.69 17.90
N THR A 524 33.50 19.27 18.12
CA THR A 524 33.88 20.55 17.46
C THR A 524 34.48 20.37 16.06
N ILE A 525 34.73 19.12 15.66
CA ILE A 525 35.23 18.71 14.35
C ILE A 525 34.08 18.03 13.61
N GLY A 526 33.77 18.52 12.41
CA GLY A 526 32.71 17.99 11.56
C GLY A 526 31.27 18.25 12.02
N TYR A 527 31.06 18.87 13.19
CA TYR A 527 29.73 19.26 13.69
C TYR A 527 29.73 20.68 14.23
N TYR A 528 28.53 21.27 14.26
CA TYR A 528 28.24 22.52 14.97
C TYR A 528 26.98 22.34 15.81
N GLU A 529 26.96 23.06 16.94
CA GLU A 529 25.83 23.10 17.86
C GLU A 529 24.79 24.11 17.37
N THR A 530 23.52 23.73 17.45
CA THR A 530 22.37 24.63 17.26
C THR A 530 21.76 25.00 18.61
N ASP A 531 21.02 26.11 18.65
CA ASP A 531 20.31 26.59 19.86
C ASP A 531 19.37 25.55 20.50
N GLU A 532 18.92 24.54 19.75
CA GLU A 532 18.06 23.44 20.22
C GLU A 532 18.83 22.26 20.84
N ARG A 533 20.11 22.41 21.19
CA ARG A 533 21.01 21.32 21.63
C ARG A 533 21.09 20.14 20.64
N LYS A 534 21.00 20.45 19.35
CA LYS A 534 21.27 19.49 18.27
C LYS A 534 22.66 19.72 17.70
N CYS A 535 23.33 18.64 17.34
CA CYS A 535 24.59 18.64 16.64
C CYS A 535 24.34 18.33 15.17
N LYS A 536 24.51 19.34 14.32
CA LYS A 536 24.39 19.17 12.87
C LYS A 536 25.77 19.02 12.25
N LYS A 537 25.86 18.19 11.21
CA LYS A 537 27.10 18.02 10.45
C LYS A 537 27.45 19.29 9.71
N CYS A 538 28.75 19.61 9.68
CA CYS A 538 29.30 20.63 8.80
C CYS A 538 29.16 20.21 7.33
N ASP A 539 29.35 21.17 6.42
CA ASP A 539 29.58 20.87 5.01
C ASP A 539 30.77 19.87 4.86
N PRO A 540 30.71 18.92 3.91
CA PRO A 540 31.79 17.94 3.69
C PRO A 540 33.19 18.55 3.49
N GLU A 541 33.27 19.80 3.04
CA GLU A 541 34.51 20.53 2.80
C GLU A 541 35.02 21.31 4.02
N CYS A 542 34.28 21.33 5.15
CA CYS A 542 34.73 21.94 6.40
C CYS A 542 35.39 20.91 7.34
N ILE A 543 36.50 21.29 7.99
CA ILE A 543 37.02 20.58 9.19
C ILE A 543 36.24 21.02 10.44
N ARG A 544 36.02 22.33 10.58
CA ARG A 544 35.22 22.95 11.65
C ARG A 544 34.30 23.99 11.04
N CYS A 545 33.11 24.19 11.60
CA CYS A 545 32.14 25.12 11.06
C CYS A 545 31.32 25.82 12.16
N THR A 546 30.57 26.83 11.76
CA THR A 546 29.52 27.49 12.57
C THR A 546 28.12 27.30 11.98
N GLY A 547 28.02 26.62 10.84
CA GLY A 547 26.80 26.43 10.08
C GLY A 547 26.95 25.29 9.07
N GLY A 548 25.88 25.00 8.34
CA GLY A 548 25.80 23.84 7.46
C GLY A 548 26.31 24.03 6.04
N THR A 549 26.74 25.24 5.66
CA THR A 549 27.16 25.55 4.29
C THR A 549 28.69 25.63 4.16
N ALA A 550 29.19 25.48 2.94
CA ALA A 550 30.61 25.69 2.60
C ALA A 550 31.15 27.10 2.94
N LEU A 551 30.25 28.08 3.17
CA LEU A 551 30.59 29.44 3.59
C LEU A 551 30.66 29.62 5.12
N ASP A 552 30.14 28.65 5.88
CA ASP A 552 30.16 28.67 7.34
C ASP A 552 31.38 27.92 7.91
N CYS A 553 32.32 27.54 7.06
CA CYS A 553 33.53 26.86 7.47
C CYS A 553 34.48 27.81 8.21
N LYS A 554 35.04 27.33 9.32
CA LYS A 554 36.17 27.97 10.01
C LYS A 554 37.51 27.52 9.44
N GLU A 555 37.55 26.30 8.90
CA GLU A 555 38.76 25.68 8.38
C GLU A 555 38.40 24.72 7.24
N CYS A 556 39.04 24.87 6.08
CA CYS A 556 38.78 24.03 4.91
C CYS A 556 39.57 22.74 4.94
N LYS A 557 38.93 21.67 4.46
CA LYS A 557 39.56 20.38 4.24
C LYS A 557 40.52 20.38 3.05
N HIS A 558 40.14 21.04 1.95
CA HIS A 558 40.92 21.08 0.71
C HIS A 558 41.36 22.50 0.35
N VAL A 559 40.55 23.25 -0.41
CA VAL A 559 40.91 24.61 -0.87
C VAL A 559 39.87 25.65 -0.45
N ALA A 560 40.33 26.87 -0.25
CA ALA A 560 39.54 28.04 0.15
C ALA A 560 39.45 29.03 -1.01
N LEU A 561 38.23 29.50 -1.32
CA LEU A 561 37.99 30.57 -2.28
C LEU A 561 37.45 31.79 -1.54
N GLN A 562 38.03 32.97 -1.75
CA GLN A 562 37.53 34.21 -1.17
C GLN A 562 36.31 34.71 -1.95
N GLN A 563 35.17 34.85 -1.28
CA GLN A 563 33.93 35.41 -1.82
C GLN A 563 33.51 36.65 -1.02
N GLY A 564 33.95 37.83 -1.48
CA GLY A 564 33.77 39.07 -0.72
C GLY A 564 34.50 39.00 0.62
N ASP A 565 33.78 39.22 1.72
CA ASP A 565 34.31 39.17 3.09
C ASP A 565 34.31 37.76 3.71
N ARG A 566 33.80 36.75 2.99
CA ARG A 566 33.69 35.36 3.48
C ARG A 566 34.54 34.43 2.63
N MET A 567 34.84 33.26 3.20
CA MET A 567 35.64 32.24 2.56
C MET A 567 34.78 30.99 2.35
N GLU A 568 34.78 30.46 1.14
CA GLU A 568 34.06 29.26 0.72
C GLU A 568 35.05 28.09 0.60
N CYS A 569 34.78 26.97 1.27
CA CYS A 569 35.58 25.76 1.13
C CYS A 569 35.08 24.90 -0.02
N LEU A 570 36.01 24.46 -0.88
CA LEU A 570 35.72 23.67 -2.07
C LEU A 570 36.65 22.46 -2.15
N GLU A 571 36.19 21.39 -2.81
CA GLU A 571 37.02 20.21 -3.08
C GLU A 571 38.20 20.56 -3.99
N LYS A 572 37.97 21.40 -5.01
CA LYS A 572 38.97 21.86 -6.00
C LYS A 572 38.68 23.29 -6.43
N CYS A 573 39.73 24.02 -6.83
CA CYS A 573 39.57 25.38 -7.32
C CYS A 573 38.77 25.40 -8.64
N PRO A 574 37.90 26.42 -8.84
CA PRO A 574 37.25 26.64 -10.14
C PRO A 574 38.28 26.78 -11.26
N THR A 575 37.91 26.44 -12.49
CA THR A 575 38.86 26.40 -13.61
C THR A 575 39.45 27.77 -13.99
N THR A 576 38.84 28.85 -13.51
CA THR A 576 39.30 30.25 -13.60
C THR A 576 40.37 30.62 -12.57
N HIS A 577 40.67 29.72 -11.62
CA HIS A 577 41.59 29.93 -10.51
C HIS A 577 42.70 28.87 -10.52
N TYR A 578 43.85 29.21 -9.96
CA TYR A 578 44.91 28.25 -9.66
C TYR A 578 45.08 28.09 -8.15
N THR A 579 45.53 26.91 -7.72
CA THR A 579 45.77 26.60 -6.32
C THR A 579 47.15 27.12 -5.90
N ALA A 580 47.17 27.95 -4.85
CA ALA A 580 48.37 28.40 -4.17
C ALA A 580 48.28 28.00 -2.68
N GLY A 581 48.97 26.91 -2.31
CA GLY A 581 48.77 26.27 -1.00
C GLY A 581 47.35 25.72 -0.89
N ASN A 582 46.57 26.21 0.08
CA ASN A 582 45.16 25.84 0.25
C ASN A 582 44.20 26.96 -0.20
N ILE A 583 44.65 27.93 -1.01
CA ILE A 583 43.83 29.08 -1.46
C ILE A 583 43.72 29.07 -2.99
N CYS A 584 42.53 29.40 -3.50
CA CYS A 584 42.26 29.60 -4.92
C CYS A 584 42.47 31.06 -5.31
N LEU A 585 43.40 31.32 -6.22
CA LEU A 585 43.72 32.66 -6.73
C LEU A 585 43.31 32.81 -8.19
N LEU A 586 42.76 33.97 -8.55
CA LEU A 586 42.29 34.27 -9.89
C LEU A 586 43.45 34.32 -10.89
N CYS A 587 43.26 33.77 -12.09
CA CYS A 587 44.27 33.84 -13.15
C CYS A 587 44.27 35.23 -13.82
N THR A 588 45.46 35.85 -13.94
CA THR A 588 45.61 37.30 -14.21
C THR A 588 45.50 37.74 -15.67
N ASN A 589 45.33 36.85 -16.64
CA ASN A 589 45.02 37.25 -18.02
C ASN A 589 44.60 36.05 -18.88
N GLY A 590 43.35 36.04 -19.35
CA GLY A 590 42.88 35.22 -20.48
C GLY A 590 42.95 33.71 -20.29
N THR A 591 41.80 33.09 -20.03
CA THR A 591 41.63 31.63 -20.13
C THR A 591 41.84 31.18 -21.57
N VAL A 592 42.87 30.37 -21.84
CA VAL A 592 42.91 29.56 -23.08
C VAL A 592 42.16 28.26 -22.76
N ASN A 593 41.00 28.03 -23.38
CA ASN A 593 40.12 26.88 -23.13
C ASN A 593 39.66 26.71 -21.67
N ASN A 594 39.24 27.79 -21.01
CA ASN A 594 38.72 27.76 -19.63
C ASN A 594 39.66 27.15 -18.57
N ALA A 595 40.98 27.06 -18.83
CA ALA A 595 41.96 26.54 -17.88
C ALA A 595 43.20 27.44 -17.79
N CYS A 596 43.81 27.54 -16.61
CA CYS A 596 45.02 28.33 -16.42
C CYS A 596 46.24 27.62 -17.04
N GLY A 597 46.80 28.19 -18.10
CA GLY A 597 48.01 27.69 -18.75
C GLY A 597 49.21 27.68 -17.80
N ARG A 598 50.12 26.70 -17.95
CA ARG A 598 51.31 26.50 -17.09
C ARG A 598 52.21 27.74 -16.96
N SER A 599 52.11 28.73 -17.84
CA SER A 599 52.95 29.94 -17.89
C SER A 599 52.40 31.17 -17.12
N LEU A 600 51.24 31.08 -16.47
CA LEU A 600 50.55 32.24 -15.87
C LEU A 600 50.53 32.24 -14.32
N ARG A 601 51.42 31.46 -13.69
CA ARG A 601 51.54 31.34 -12.22
C ARG A 601 52.60 32.28 -11.64
N THR A 602 52.55 33.58 -11.93
CA THR A 602 53.50 34.56 -11.36
C THR A 602 52.79 35.57 -10.46
N ALA A 603 53.23 35.62 -9.20
CA ALA A 603 52.81 36.61 -8.20
C ALA A 603 53.30 38.02 -8.57
N PRO A 604 52.58 39.10 -8.20
CA PRO A 604 53.01 40.46 -8.48
C PRO A 604 54.19 40.87 -7.59
N GLY A 605 55.33 41.17 -8.23
CA GLY A 605 56.30 42.18 -7.82
C GLY A 605 57.10 41.98 -6.53
N ILE A 606 58.28 41.34 -6.65
CA ILE A 606 59.45 41.76 -5.88
C ILE A 606 60.39 42.47 -6.86
N GLN A 607 60.29 43.80 -6.93
CA GLN A 607 61.34 44.62 -7.54
C GLN A 607 62.56 44.59 -6.61
N LYS A 608 63.69 44.07 -7.09
CA LYS A 608 65.01 44.36 -6.55
C LYS A 608 65.73 45.28 -7.54
N SER A 609 65.90 46.53 -7.15
CA SER A 609 67.05 47.36 -7.51
C SER A 609 68.19 47.06 -6.54
#